data_AF-H6VF70-F1
#
_entry.id   AF-H6VF70-F1
#
_cell.length_a   1.000
_cell.length_b   1.000
_cell.length_c   1.000
_cell.angle_alpha   90.00
_cell.angle_beta   90.00
_cell.angle_gamma   90.00
#
_symmetry.space_group_name_H-M   'P 1'
#
loop_
_entity.id
_entity.type
_entity.pdbx_description
1 polymer ?
#
loop_
_entity_poly.entity_id
_entity_poly.type
_entity_poly.pdbx_seq_one_letter_code
_entity_poly.pdbx_strand_id
1 'polypeptide(L)'
;MNMITFMIVLSLTLSIALTALNFWLAAMSPDSEKLSPYECGFDPLGSARLPFSIRFFLVAILFLLFDLEIALLLPLPWATQLHDPTTTLMWASILIFLLTLGLVYEWVQGGLEWAE
;
A
#
# COMPACT_ATOMS: atom_id res chain seq x y z
N MET A 1 -15.93 -20.81 -17.56
CA MET A 1 -15.34 -19.52 -17.11
C MET A 1 -14.11 -19.87 -16.29
N ASN A 2 -12.95 -19.27 -16.58
CA ASN A 2 -11.74 -19.53 -15.79
C ASN A 2 -11.97 -19.08 -14.34
N MET A 3 -11.30 -19.72 -13.38
CA MET A 3 -11.45 -19.37 -11.96
C MET A 3 -11.19 -17.88 -11.72
N ILE A 4 -10.19 -17.31 -12.39
CA ILE A 4 -9.84 -15.89 -12.31
C ILE A 4 -10.99 -15.01 -12.80
N THR A 5 -11.56 -15.33 -13.96
CA THR A 5 -12.67 -14.53 -14.51
C THR A 5 -13.93 -14.68 -13.67
N PHE A 6 -14.17 -15.85 -13.06
CA PHE A 6 -15.24 -16.03 -12.10
C PHE A 6 -15.06 -15.16 -10.85
N MET A 7 -13.87 -15.15 -10.23
CA MET A 7 -13.61 -14.36 -9.01
C MET A 7 -13.75 -12.85 -9.25
N ILE A 8 -13.25 -12.35 -10.39
CA ILE A 8 -13.36 -10.94 -10.75
C ILE A 8 -14.82 -10.55 -10.99
N VAL A 9 -15.57 -11.35 -11.75
CA VAL A 9 -16.99 -11.08 -12.01
C VAL A 9 -17.80 -11.13 -10.72
N LEU A 10 -17.56 -12.12 -9.86
CA LEU A 10 -18.27 -12.28 -8.59
C LEU A 10 -18.03 -11.09 -7.65
N SER A 11 -16.77 -10.67 -7.46
CA SER A 11 -16.43 -9.56 -6.56
C SER A 11 -17.01 -8.22 -7.06
N LEU A 12 -16.90 -7.93 -8.35
CA LEU A 12 -17.48 -6.73 -8.95
C LEU A 12 -19.00 -6.73 -8.83
N THR A 13 -19.65 -7.82 -9.23
CA THR A 13 -21.12 -7.92 -9.17
C THR A 13 -21.64 -7.79 -7.74
N LEU A 14 -20.99 -8.42 -6.76
CA LEU A 14 -21.38 -8.30 -5.36
C LEU A 14 -21.22 -6.87 -4.83
N SER A 15 -20.08 -6.21 -5.11
CA SER A 15 -19.84 -4.82 -4.66
C SER A 15 -20.85 -3.84 -5.26
N ILE A 16 -21.19 -3.98 -6.54
CA ILE A 16 -22.19 -3.15 -7.23
C ILE A 16 -23.59 -3.47 -6.69
N ALA A 17 -23.93 -4.74 -6.51
CA ALA A 17 -25.24 -5.13 -5.99
C ALA A 17 -25.50 -4.56 -4.58
N LEU A 18 -24.52 -4.66 -3.68
CA LEU A 18 -24.65 -4.15 -2.32
C LEU A 18 -24.74 -2.62 -2.26
N THR A 19 -23.93 -1.91 -3.07
CA THR A 19 -24.00 -0.45 -3.16
C THR A 19 -25.31 0.02 -3.77
N ALA A 20 -25.78 -0.61 -4.86
CA ALA A 20 -27.08 -0.31 -5.46
C ALA A 20 -28.25 -0.59 -4.50
N LEU A 21 -28.18 -1.69 -3.74
CA LEU A 21 -29.18 -2.04 -2.74
C LEU A 21 -29.22 -1.00 -1.60
N ASN A 22 -28.07 -0.49 -1.16
CA ASN A 22 -28.02 0.60 -0.19
C ASN A 22 -28.70 1.87 -0.74
N PHE A 23 -28.34 2.30 -1.96
CA PHE A 23 -28.97 3.48 -2.57
C PHE A 23 -30.48 3.32 -2.78
N TRP A 24 -30.97 2.10 -3.01
CA TRP A 24 -32.40 1.86 -3.18
C TRP A 24 -33.17 1.81 -1.84
N LEU A 25 -32.59 1.20 -0.80
CA LEU A 25 -33.27 1.03 0.49
C LEU A 25 -33.09 2.23 1.44
N ALA A 26 -31.97 2.95 1.37
CA ALA A 26 -31.67 4.04 2.28
C ALA A 26 -32.46 5.31 1.91
N ALA A 27 -33.18 5.86 2.89
CA ALA A 27 -33.86 7.14 2.73
C ALA A 27 -32.83 8.29 2.73
N MET A 28 -32.58 8.85 1.55
CA MET A 28 -31.65 9.97 1.37
C MET A 28 -32.40 11.31 1.55
N SER A 29 -32.11 12.04 2.62
CA SER A 29 -32.62 13.39 2.89
C SER A 29 -31.45 14.38 3.06
N PRO A 30 -30.84 14.83 1.94
CA PRO A 30 -29.70 15.73 1.99
C PRO A 30 -30.10 17.10 2.54
N ASP A 31 -29.24 17.65 3.40
CA ASP A 31 -29.36 18.99 3.98
C ASP A 31 -27.96 19.62 4.00
N SER A 32 -27.84 20.95 4.00
CA SER A 32 -26.55 21.64 3.96
C SER A 32 -25.66 21.23 5.13
N GLU A 33 -26.22 21.11 6.32
CA GLU A 33 -25.51 20.68 7.53
C GLU A 33 -25.06 19.21 7.44
N LYS A 34 -25.90 18.30 6.90
CA LYS A 34 -25.54 16.88 6.72
C LYS A 34 -24.46 16.65 5.67
N LEU A 35 -24.36 17.57 4.72
CA LEU A 35 -23.34 17.53 3.65
C LEU A 35 -22.05 18.28 4.05
N SER A 36 -22.06 19.00 5.18
CA SER A 36 -20.87 19.70 5.68
C SER A 36 -19.84 18.73 6.28
N PRO A 37 -18.54 19.06 6.25
CA PRO A 37 -17.50 18.23 6.88
C PRO A 37 -17.69 18.15 8.40
N TYR A 38 -17.52 16.95 8.96
CA TYR A 38 -17.59 16.75 10.41
C TYR A 38 -16.25 17.03 11.08
N GLU A 39 -16.17 18.10 11.89
CA GLU A 39 -15.02 18.42 12.75
C GLU A 39 -15.43 18.42 14.24
N CYS A 40 -15.81 17.24 14.75
CA CYS A 40 -16.22 17.04 16.16
C CYS A 40 -17.39 17.94 16.62
N GLY A 41 -18.26 18.35 15.68
CA GLY A 41 -19.40 19.25 15.95
C GLY A 41 -19.08 20.74 15.85
N PHE A 42 -17.87 21.10 15.39
CA PHE A 42 -17.47 22.46 15.07
C PHE A 42 -17.44 22.70 13.57
N ASP A 43 -17.60 23.97 13.18
CA ASP A 43 -17.36 24.41 11.81
C ASP A 43 -15.88 24.25 11.48
N PRO A 44 -15.53 23.70 10.31
CA PRO A 44 -14.15 23.47 9.97
C PRO A 44 -13.38 24.79 9.85
N LEU A 45 -12.25 24.89 10.55
CA LEU A 45 -11.43 26.10 10.59
C LEU A 45 -10.72 26.38 9.24
N GLY A 46 -10.71 25.40 8.34
CA GLY A 46 -10.11 25.50 7.02
C GLY A 46 -10.29 24.23 6.21
N SER A 47 -9.47 24.05 5.17
CA SER A 47 -9.50 22.83 4.38
C SER A 47 -8.78 21.69 5.09
N ALA A 48 -9.27 20.46 4.94
CA ALA A 48 -8.56 19.25 5.36
C ALA A 48 -7.25 18.99 4.59
N ARG A 49 -6.96 19.75 3.52
CA ARG A 49 -5.73 19.64 2.74
C ARG A 49 -4.61 20.48 3.37
N LEU A 50 -4.19 20.05 4.55
CA LEU A 50 -3.07 20.65 5.28
C LEU A 50 -1.73 20.08 4.79
N PRO A 51 -0.62 20.84 4.90
CA PRO A 51 0.70 20.29 4.69
C PRO A 51 0.92 19.13 5.65
N PHE A 52 1.16 17.94 5.07
CA PHE A 52 1.37 16.72 5.83
C PHE A 52 2.85 16.56 6.21
N SER A 53 3.14 15.76 7.23
CA SER A 53 4.52 15.61 7.69
C SER A 53 5.37 14.85 6.66
N ILE A 54 6.57 15.38 6.41
CA ILE A 54 7.54 14.84 5.43
C ILE A 54 8.00 13.42 5.79
N ARG A 55 7.85 13.02 7.05
CA ARG A 55 8.29 11.69 7.53
C ARG A 55 7.52 10.55 6.89
N PHE A 56 6.21 10.69 6.68
CA PHE A 56 5.44 9.69 5.94
C PHE A 56 5.85 9.61 4.46
N PHE A 57 6.31 10.72 3.88
CA PHE A 57 6.81 10.73 2.52
C PHE A 57 8.13 9.94 2.39
N LEU A 58 9.04 10.06 3.39
CA LEU A 58 10.26 9.24 3.44
C LEU A 58 9.93 7.74 3.51
N VAL A 59 8.96 7.36 4.35
CA VAL A 59 8.50 5.96 4.43
C VAL A 59 7.93 5.47 3.09
N ALA A 60 7.21 6.31 2.33
CA ALA A 60 6.68 5.95 1.03
C ALA A 60 7.79 5.70 -0.02
N ILE A 61 8.84 6.52 -0.03
CA ILE A 61 10.01 6.31 -0.90
C ILE A 61 10.73 5.01 -0.52
N LEU A 62 10.94 4.80 0.79
CA LEU A 62 11.58 3.60 1.30
C LEU A 62 10.80 2.33 0.92
N PHE A 63 9.47 2.37 1.05
CA PHE A 63 8.58 1.30 0.59
C PHE A 63 8.77 1.02 -0.90
N LEU A 64 8.80 2.05 -1.74
CA LEU A 64 8.96 1.88 -3.19
C LEU A 64 10.31 1.23 -3.56
N LEU A 65 11.39 1.62 -2.89
CA LEU A 65 12.72 1.02 -3.11
C LEU A 65 12.73 -0.45 -2.68
N PHE A 66 12.22 -0.78 -1.49
CA PHE A 66 12.16 -2.16 -1.03
C PHE A 66 11.23 -3.03 -1.88
N ASP A 67 10.10 -2.49 -2.37
CA ASP A 67 9.19 -3.23 -3.24
C ASP A 67 9.87 -3.62 -4.57
N LEU A 68 10.67 -2.70 -5.14
CA LEU A 68 11.48 -3.00 -6.32
C LEU A 68 12.51 -4.10 -6.05
N GLU A 69 13.21 -4.04 -4.92
CA GLU A 69 14.20 -5.07 -4.55
C GLU A 69 13.55 -6.44 -4.28
N ILE A 70 12.37 -6.48 -3.66
CA ILE A 70 11.59 -7.71 -3.48
C ILE A 70 11.12 -8.26 -4.82
N ALA A 71 10.71 -7.42 -5.76
CA ALA A 71 10.36 -7.84 -7.11
C ALA A 71 11.55 -8.50 -7.84
N LEU A 72 12.79 -8.05 -7.57
CA LEU A 72 14.01 -8.70 -8.08
C LEU A 72 14.30 -10.06 -7.42
N LEU A 73 13.85 -10.28 -6.18
CA LEU A 73 13.98 -11.56 -5.47
C LEU A 73 12.86 -12.56 -5.81
N LEU A 74 11.71 -12.10 -6.32
CA LEU A 74 10.59 -12.94 -6.71
C LEU A 74 10.94 -14.11 -7.67
N PRO A 75 11.83 -13.96 -8.67
CA PRO A 75 12.18 -15.06 -9.57
C PRO A 75 13.07 -16.16 -8.96
N LEU A 76 13.52 -16.03 -7.71
CA LEU A 76 14.47 -16.97 -7.08
C LEU A 76 14.03 -18.45 -7.07
N PRO A 77 12.76 -18.80 -6.78
CA PRO A 77 12.34 -20.21 -6.79
C PRO A 77 12.60 -20.89 -8.14
N TRP A 78 12.40 -20.19 -9.26
CA TRP A 78 12.71 -20.71 -10.59
C TRP A 78 14.22 -20.69 -10.86
N ALA A 79 14.93 -19.66 -10.40
CA ALA A 79 16.39 -19.55 -10.59
C ALA A 79 17.18 -20.67 -9.90
N THR A 80 16.65 -21.25 -8.81
CA THR A 80 17.29 -22.41 -8.14
C THR A 80 17.24 -23.71 -8.94
N GLN A 81 16.43 -23.77 -10.00
CA GLN A 81 16.30 -24.95 -10.87
C GLN A 81 17.22 -24.88 -12.10
N LEU A 82 17.99 -23.79 -12.25
CA LEU A 82 18.96 -23.61 -13.33
C LEU A 82 20.20 -24.50 -13.13
N HIS A 83 21.02 -24.60 -14.17
CA HIS A 83 22.23 -25.43 -14.15
C HIS A 83 23.25 -25.03 -13.07
N ASP A 84 23.34 -23.73 -12.77
CA ASP A 84 24.30 -23.16 -11.82
C ASP A 84 23.60 -22.47 -10.62
N PRO A 85 22.93 -23.22 -9.72
CA PRO A 85 22.15 -22.65 -8.62
C PRO A 85 23.03 -21.99 -7.54
N THR A 86 24.31 -22.32 -7.48
CA THR A 86 25.27 -21.70 -6.55
C THR A 86 25.53 -20.24 -6.91
N THR A 87 25.56 -19.92 -8.21
CA THR A 87 25.77 -18.54 -8.68
C THR A 87 24.55 -17.67 -8.41
N THR A 88 23.34 -18.21 -8.60
CA THR A 88 22.09 -17.50 -8.31
C THR A 88 21.93 -17.26 -6.81
N LEU A 89 22.30 -18.23 -5.96
CA LEU A 89 22.33 -18.06 -4.50
C LEU A 89 23.34 -17.00 -4.06
N MET A 90 24.52 -16.93 -4.70
CA MET A 90 25.51 -15.90 -4.42
C MET A 90 24.96 -14.50 -4.75
N TRP A 91 24.37 -14.30 -5.93
CA TRP A 91 23.76 -13.00 -6.29
C TRP A 91 22.59 -12.63 -5.39
N ALA A 92 21.73 -13.59 -5.05
CA ALA A 92 20.62 -13.39 -4.13
C ALA A 92 21.09 -12.93 -2.75
N SER A 93 22.14 -13.57 -2.21
CA SER A 93 22.69 -13.21 -0.90
C SER A 93 23.36 -11.83 -0.91
N ILE A 94 24.04 -11.45 -2.00
CA ILE A 94 24.56 -10.08 -2.19
C ILE A 94 23.43 -9.05 -2.19
N LEU A 95 22.32 -9.33 -2.90
CA LEU A 95 21.18 -8.42 -2.97
C LEU A 95 20.52 -8.25 -1.59
N ILE A 96 20.27 -9.36 -0.87
CA ILE A 96 19.72 -9.32 0.49
C ILE A 96 20.65 -8.58 1.45
N PHE A 97 21.97 -8.79 1.32
CA PHE A 97 22.94 -8.08 2.12
C PHE A 97 22.88 -6.56 1.87
N LEU A 98 22.80 -6.13 0.61
CA LEU A 98 22.65 -4.72 0.25
C LEU A 98 21.35 -4.13 0.81
N LEU A 99 20.23 -4.86 0.71
CA LEU A 99 18.94 -4.50 1.26
C LEU A 99 19.03 -4.26 2.78
N THR A 100 19.66 -5.20 3.50
CA THR A 100 19.84 -5.07 4.96
C THR A 100 20.75 -3.90 5.33
N LEU A 101 21.80 -3.63 4.56
CA LEU A 101 22.66 -2.46 4.78
C LEU A 101 21.91 -1.14 4.56
N GLY A 102 21.09 -1.05 3.51
CA GLY A 102 20.25 0.12 3.25
C GLY A 102 19.27 0.39 4.39
N LEU A 103 18.63 -0.67 4.90
CA LEU A 103 17.73 -0.56 6.05
C LEU A 103 18.46 -0.09 7.32
N VAL A 104 19.64 -0.65 7.60
CA VAL A 104 20.46 -0.25 8.77
C VAL A 104 20.89 1.20 8.64
N TYR A 105 21.27 1.67 7.45
CA TYR A 105 21.63 3.06 7.22
C TYR A 105 20.46 4.01 7.53
N GLU A 106 19.27 3.74 6.97
CA GLU A 106 18.07 4.54 7.22
C GLU A 106 17.65 4.55 8.70
N TRP A 107 17.81 3.42 9.39
CA TRP A 107 17.58 3.36 10.83
C TRP A 107 18.54 4.28 11.58
N VAL A 108 19.85 4.17 11.33
CA VAL A 108 20.86 5.00 12.01
C VAL A 108 20.66 6.49 11.74
N GLN A 109 20.14 6.87 10.58
CA GLN A 109 19.81 8.27 10.25
C GLN A 109 18.50 8.77 10.91
N GLY A 110 17.80 7.92 11.66
CA GLY A 110 16.54 8.28 12.30
C GLY A 110 15.37 8.43 11.31
N GLY A 111 15.51 7.93 10.07
CA GLY A 111 14.43 7.97 9.06
C GLY A 111 13.19 7.18 9.47
N LEU A 112 13.35 6.23 10.40
CA LEU A 112 12.29 5.40 10.98
C LEU A 112 11.81 5.90 12.36
N GLU A 113 12.39 6.97 12.91
CA GLU A 113 11.99 7.49 14.20
C GLU A 113 10.71 8.35 14.09
N TRP A 114 9.70 7.90 14.81
CA TRP A 114 8.45 8.64 14.95
C TRP A 114 8.67 9.80 15.93
N ALA A 115 8.15 10.98 15.60
CA ALA A 115 8.02 12.03 16.58
C ALA A 115 6.88 11.64 17.52
N GLU A 116 7.13 11.72 18.83
CA GLU A 116 6.07 12.07 19.77
C GLU A 116 5.57 13.49 19.50
#